data_AF-A0A2N3EBU3-F1
#
_entry.id   AF-A0A2N3EBU3-F1
#
_cell.length_a   1.000
_cell.length_b   1.000
_cell.length_c   1.000
_cell.angle_alpha   90.00
_cell.angle_beta   90.00
_cell.angle_gamma   90.00
#
_symmetry.space_group_name_H-M   'P 1'
#
loop_
_entity.id
_entity.type
_entity.pdbx_description
1 polymer ?
#
loop_
_entity_poly.entity_id
_entity_poly.type
_entity_poly.pdbx_seq_one_letter_code
_entity_poly.pdbx_strand_id
1 'polypeptide(L)'
;QDAPPPHETIHRALRSPGLTAHLGARVTQARRSGDGVEMRFADRAPARHDFLIVGTGFEIDLARVSEIAAFAPHVALWRDRLSAAAAAPCLSRFPYLGDGFELLPRTASAPPGLGRIHLFNHGALASHGPIASDIPGVNVGANRLADAITAALFVDDFPAQRAALEAFAEPELQTTPFFAPGGVAAARQPEETQA
;
A
#
# COMPACT_ATOMS: atom_id res chain seq x y z
N GLN A 1 4.24 -13.27 -8.37
CA GLN A 1 4.63 -14.70 -8.37
C GLN A 1 5.47 -14.88 -7.13
N ASP A 2 4.97 -15.65 -6.17
CA ASP A 2 5.70 -15.86 -4.93
C ASP A 2 6.96 -16.68 -5.21
N ALA A 3 8.02 -16.42 -4.45
CA ALA A 3 9.24 -17.21 -4.57
C ALA A 3 8.90 -18.68 -4.24
N PRO A 4 9.37 -19.64 -5.05
CA PRO A 4 9.20 -21.04 -4.72
C PRO A 4 9.90 -21.34 -3.38
N PRO A 5 9.46 -22.36 -2.64
CA PRO A 5 10.16 -22.77 -1.43
C PRO A 5 11.65 -23.03 -1.73
N PRO A 6 12.57 -22.66 -0.83
CA PRO A 6 13.99 -22.83 -1.08
C PRO A 6 14.34 -24.27 -1.42
N HIS A 7 15.16 -24.46 -2.45
CA HIS A 7 15.57 -25.77 -2.97
C HIS A 7 16.09 -26.68 -1.85
N GLU A 8 16.93 -26.15 -0.97
CA GLU A 8 17.56 -26.84 0.15
C GLU A 8 16.52 -27.27 1.19
N THR A 9 15.45 -26.50 1.37
CA THR A 9 14.34 -26.84 2.27
C THR A 9 13.57 -28.04 1.75
N ILE A 10 13.29 -28.07 0.44
CA ILE A 10 12.64 -29.22 -0.18
C ILE A 10 13.52 -30.47 -0.06
N HIS A 11 14.82 -30.36 -0.35
CA HIS A 11 15.75 -31.49 -0.20
C HIS A 11 15.85 -32.01 1.23
N ARG A 12 15.86 -31.13 2.24
CA ARG A 12 15.81 -31.56 3.65
C ARG A 12 14.50 -32.30 3.95
N ALA A 13 13.37 -31.76 3.50
CA ALA A 13 12.06 -32.35 3.74
C ALA A 13 11.95 -33.75 3.13
N LEU A 14 12.45 -33.94 1.90
CA LEU A 14 12.44 -35.23 1.18
C LEU A 14 13.29 -36.32 1.86
N ARG A 15 14.23 -35.97 2.74
CA ARG A 15 15.00 -36.95 3.52
C ARG A 15 14.30 -37.42 4.79
N SER A 16 13.18 -36.78 5.18
CA SER A 16 12.46 -37.14 6.39
C SER A 16 11.59 -38.39 6.17
N PRO A 17 11.81 -39.48 6.93
CA PRO A 17 10.89 -40.62 6.87
C PRO A 17 9.50 -40.16 7.36
N GLY A 18 8.46 -40.46 6.58
CA GLY A 18 7.07 -40.10 6.89
C GLY A 18 6.52 -38.85 6.20
N LEU A 19 7.34 -38.09 5.45
CA LEU A 19 6.83 -37.02 4.60
C LEU A 19 6.28 -37.59 3.29
N THR A 20 5.03 -37.27 2.98
CA THR A 20 4.42 -37.54 1.66
C THR A 20 3.94 -36.23 1.05
N ALA A 21 4.37 -35.94 -0.19
CA ALA A 21 3.94 -34.77 -0.93
C ALA A 21 2.84 -35.15 -1.94
N HIS A 22 1.71 -34.47 -1.86
CA HIS A 22 0.60 -34.65 -2.80
C HIS A 22 0.41 -33.39 -3.65
N LEU A 23 0.94 -33.41 -4.87
CA LEU A 23 0.79 -32.32 -5.85
C LEU A 23 -0.51 -32.48 -6.65
N GLY A 24 -1.05 -31.36 -7.17
CA GLY A 24 -2.31 -31.37 -7.94
C GLY A 24 -3.55 -31.67 -7.12
N ALA A 25 -3.41 -31.70 -5.80
CA ALA A 25 -4.26 -32.50 -4.95
C ALA A 25 -5.30 -31.63 -4.22
N ARG A 26 -6.22 -31.04 -4.98
CA ARG A 26 -7.10 -29.94 -4.52
C ARG A 26 -8.07 -30.39 -3.42
N VAL A 27 -7.94 -29.80 -2.23
CA VAL A 27 -8.87 -29.96 -1.11
C VAL A 27 -10.18 -29.23 -1.42
N THR A 28 -11.31 -29.90 -1.23
CA THR A 28 -12.65 -29.33 -1.42
C THR A 28 -13.41 -29.18 -0.10
N GLN A 29 -13.08 -30.00 0.89
CA GLN A 29 -13.68 -29.93 2.22
C GLN A 29 -12.71 -30.49 3.27
N ALA A 30 -12.70 -29.91 4.46
CA ALA A 30 -12.14 -30.51 5.66
C ALA A 30 -13.20 -30.43 6.76
N ARG A 31 -13.45 -31.54 7.46
CA ARG A 31 -14.42 -31.62 8.54
C ARG A 31 -13.86 -32.39 9.72
N ARG A 32 -14.23 -32.00 10.94
CA ARG A 32 -13.93 -32.80 12.12
C ARG A 32 -14.59 -34.18 11.99
N SER A 33 -13.86 -35.22 12.37
CA SER A 33 -14.34 -36.61 12.39
C SER A 33 -13.80 -37.31 13.64
N GLY A 34 -14.62 -37.39 14.68
CA GLY A 34 -14.18 -37.81 16.01
C GLY A 34 -13.08 -36.89 16.55
N ASP A 35 -11.94 -37.49 16.88
CA ASP A 35 -10.74 -36.81 17.39
C ASP A 35 -9.80 -36.32 16.27
N GLY A 36 -10.13 -36.60 15.00
CA GLY A 36 -9.33 -36.19 13.85
C GLY A 36 -10.08 -35.30 12.85
N VAL A 37 -9.50 -35.20 11.65
CA VAL A 37 -10.06 -34.51 10.50
C VAL A 37 -10.24 -35.49 9.35
N GLU A 38 -11.37 -35.37 8.66
CA GLU A 38 -11.58 -36.00 7.36
C GLU A 38 -11.47 -34.93 6.27
N MET A 39 -10.55 -35.15 5.33
CA MET A 39 -10.33 -34.30 4.17
C MET A 39 -10.93 -34.94 2.93
N ARG A 40 -11.63 -34.13 2.13
CA ARG A 40 -12.10 -34.49 0.80
C ARG A 40 -11.36 -33.69 -0.25
N PHE A 41 -11.21 -34.32 -1.40
CA PHE A 41 -10.47 -33.77 -2.52
C PHE A 41 -11.30 -33.88 -3.79
N ALA A 42 -10.96 -33.09 -4.81
CA ALA A 42 -11.72 -33.05 -6.06
C ALA A 42 -11.59 -34.34 -6.89
N ASP A 43 -10.42 -34.98 -6.84
CA ASP A 43 -9.97 -36.00 -7.80
C ASP A 43 -9.36 -37.24 -7.13
N ARG A 44 -9.61 -37.43 -5.83
CA ARG A 44 -9.06 -38.56 -5.05
C ARG A 44 -9.94 -38.92 -3.86
N ALA A 45 -9.74 -40.12 -3.34
CA ALA A 45 -10.50 -40.64 -2.21
C ALA A 45 -10.30 -39.76 -0.95
N PRO A 46 -11.32 -39.66 -0.08
CA PRO A 46 -11.18 -38.97 1.21
C PRO A 46 -10.06 -39.58 2.06
N ALA A 47 -9.38 -38.74 2.82
CA ALA A 47 -8.33 -39.16 3.75
C ALA A 47 -8.64 -38.69 5.17
N ARG A 48 -8.17 -39.44 6.16
CA ARG A 48 -8.28 -39.09 7.58
C ARG A 48 -6.90 -38.81 8.17
N HIS A 49 -6.82 -37.78 8.99
CA HIS A 49 -5.62 -37.35 9.67
C HIS A 49 -5.94 -36.97 11.11
N ASP A 50 -4.95 -37.04 12.00
CA ASP A 50 -5.13 -36.65 13.40
C ASP A 50 -5.14 -35.13 13.56
N PHE A 51 -4.34 -34.43 12.75
CA PHE A 51 -4.20 -32.96 12.79
C PHE A 51 -4.25 -32.34 11.40
N LEU A 52 -4.72 -31.09 11.33
CA LEU A 52 -4.69 -30.26 10.13
C LEU A 52 -3.94 -28.95 10.41
N ILE A 53 -2.90 -28.69 9.63
CA ILE A 53 -2.23 -27.39 9.58
C ILE A 53 -2.67 -26.69 8.29
N VAL A 54 -3.26 -25.50 8.42
CA VAL A 54 -3.83 -24.74 7.29
C VAL A 54 -2.81 -23.70 6.81
N GLY A 55 -2.11 -24.01 5.72
CA GLY A 55 -1.19 -23.09 5.04
C GLY A 55 -1.76 -22.54 3.74
N THR A 56 -3.01 -22.04 3.74
CA THR A 56 -3.74 -21.64 2.52
C THR A 56 -3.61 -20.15 2.16
N GLY A 57 -2.65 -19.44 2.76
CA GLY A 57 -2.45 -18.01 2.54
C GLY A 57 -3.47 -17.13 3.26
N PHE A 58 -3.71 -15.94 2.72
CA PHE A 58 -4.51 -14.87 3.33
C PHE A 58 -5.56 -14.33 2.36
N GLU A 59 -6.57 -13.65 2.91
CA GLU A 59 -7.58 -12.92 2.16
C GLU A 59 -7.49 -11.42 2.47
N ILE A 60 -7.82 -10.57 1.49
CA ILE A 60 -7.90 -9.12 1.69
C ILE A 60 -9.27 -8.73 2.21
N ASP A 61 -9.31 -8.25 3.45
CA ASP A 61 -10.53 -7.73 4.09
C ASP A 61 -10.24 -6.59 5.06
N LEU A 62 -10.47 -5.34 4.62
CA LEU A 62 -10.27 -4.16 5.46
C LEU A 62 -11.21 -4.14 6.68
N ALA A 63 -12.41 -4.72 6.57
CA ALA A 63 -13.38 -4.70 7.67
C ALA A 63 -12.97 -5.61 8.84
N ARG A 64 -12.01 -6.53 8.61
CA ARG A 64 -11.46 -7.42 9.63
C ARG A 64 -10.25 -6.83 10.37
N VAL A 65 -9.75 -5.68 9.94
CA VAL A 65 -8.65 -4.97 10.59
C VAL A 65 -9.26 -3.87 11.45
N SER A 66 -9.34 -4.10 12.76
CA SER A 66 -10.04 -3.25 13.74
C SER A 66 -9.71 -1.76 13.61
N GLU A 67 -8.45 -1.44 13.40
CA GLU A 67 -7.87 -0.10 13.36
C GLU A 67 -8.37 0.71 12.17
N ILE A 68 -8.77 0.05 11.08
CA ILE A 68 -9.24 0.70 9.84
C ILE A 68 -10.66 0.25 9.44
N ALA A 69 -11.30 -0.61 10.23
CA ALA A 69 -12.61 -1.18 9.92
C ALA A 69 -13.68 -0.10 9.74
N ALA A 70 -13.61 0.99 10.52
CA ALA A 70 -14.52 2.14 10.39
C ALA A 70 -14.42 2.84 9.02
N PHE A 71 -13.26 2.78 8.36
CA PHE A 71 -13.06 3.37 7.04
C PHE A 71 -13.42 2.39 5.91
N ALA A 72 -13.45 1.08 6.15
CA ALA A 72 -13.63 0.05 5.13
C ALA A 72 -14.84 0.26 4.19
N PRO A 73 -16.03 0.72 4.65
CA PRO A 73 -17.17 0.99 3.76
C PRO A 73 -16.93 2.16 2.78
N HIS A 74 -15.99 3.04 3.10
CA HIS A 74 -15.69 4.26 2.35
C HIS A 74 -14.49 4.12 1.41
N VAL A 75 -13.75 3.01 1.47
CA VAL A 75 -12.58 2.76 0.63
C VAL A 75 -13.00 2.25 -0.74
N ALA A 76 -12.43 2.83 -1.80
CA ALA A 76 -12.57 2.33 -3.15
C ALA A 76 -11.83 0.98 -3.28
N LEU A 77 -12.51 0.00 -3.86
CA LEU A 77 -11.93 -1.31 -4.15
C LEU A 77 -11.86 -1.51 -5.66
N TRP A 78 -11.04 -2.46 -6.11
CA TRP A 78 -10.89 -2.74 -7.54
C TRP A 78 -12.22 -3.11 -8.22
N ARG A 79 -13.14 -3.77 -7.50
CA ARG A 79 -14.49 -4.06 -8.01
C ARG A 79 -15.34 -2.82 -8.28
N ASP A 80 -15.02 -1.68 -7.64
CA ASP A 80 -15.75 -0.42 -7.86
C ASP A 80 -15.20 0.34 -9.08
N ARG A 81 -13.99 -0.02 -9.56
CA ARG A 81 -13.32 0.64 -10.70
C ARG A 81 -13.32 -0.20 -11.98
N LEU A 82 -13.50 -1.51 -11.87
CA LEU A 82 -13.59 -2.43 -13.00
C LEU A 82 -15.04 -2.67 -13.41
N SER A 83 -15.26 -2.83 -14.72
CA SER A 83 -16.52 -3.37 -15.22
C SER A 83 -16.67 -4.84 -14.81
N ALA A 84 -17.91 -5.33 -14.70
CA ALA A 84 -18.17 -6.72 -14.30
C ALA A 84 -17.50 -7.75 -15.22
N ALA A 85 -17.30 -7.42 -16.50
CA ALA A 85 -16.62 -8.29 -17.47
C ALA A 85 -15.10 -8.38 -17.26
N ALA A 86 -14.49 -7.37 -16.60
CA ALA A 86 -13.04 -7.31 -16.35
C ALA A 86 -12.68 -7.71 -14.90
N ALA A 87 -13.66 -7.90 -14.03
CA ALA A 87 -13.44 -8.19 -12.62
C ALA A 87 -13.03 -9.65 -12.39
N ALA A 88 -11.74 -9.90 -12.18
CA ALA A 88 -11.29 -11.17 -11.62
C ALA A 88 -11.78 -11.28 -10.16
N PRO A 89 -12.49 -12.36 -9.76
CA PRO A 89 -13.02 -12.49 -8.40
C PRO A 89 -11.96 -12.34 -7.31
N CYS A 90 -10.75 -12.84 -7.55
CA CYS A 90 -9.63 -12.76 -6.61
C CYS A 90 -9.14 -11.33 -6.35
N LEU A 91 -9.32 -10.39 -7.29
CA LEU A 91 -8.89 -8.99 -7.14
C LEU A 91 -9.99 -8.09 -6.60
N SER A 92 -11.25 -8.56 -6.58
CA SER A 92 -12.43 -7.74 -6.26
C SER A 92 -12.39 -7.08 -4.88
N ARG A 93 -11.68 -7.67 -3.92
CA ARG A 93 -11.56 -7.17 -2.55
C ARG A 93 -10.32 -6.30 -2.31
N PHE A 94 -9.41 -6.22 -3.28
CA PHE A 94 -8.22 -5.41 -3.13
C PHE A 94 -8.58 -3.91 -3.12
N PRO A 95 -8.01 -3.12 -2.20
CA PRO A 95 -8.07 -1.67 -2.23
C PRO A 95 -7.56 -1.10 -3.55
N TYR A 96 -8.28 -0.11 -4.07
CA TYR A 96 -7.81 0.71 -5.17
C TYR A 96 -7.09 1.92 -4.58
N LEU A 97 -5.76 1.88 -4.60
CA LEU A 97 -4.89 2.85 -3.95
C LEU A 97 -4.41 3.94 -4.91
N GLY A 98 -4.07 5.09 -4.34
CA GLY A 98 -3.37 6.16 -5.05
C GLY A 98 -1.86 5.91 -5.14
N ASP A 99 -1.13 6.82 -5.79
CA ASP A 99 0.27 6.60 -6.18
C ASP A 99 1.22 6.43 -4.98
N GLY A 100 0.86 7.01 -3.84
CA GLY A 100 1.55 6.93 -2.56
C GLY A 100 1.01 5.86 -1.63
N PHE A 101 0.24 4.89 -2.13
CA PHE A 101 -0.43 3.84 -1.34
C PHE A 101 -1.59 4.33 -0.46
N GLU A 102 -2.04 5.57 -0.62
CA GLU A 102 -3.16 6.14 0.15
C GLU A 102 -4.51 5.49 -0.21
N LEU A 103 -5.37 5.37 0.80
CA LEU A 103 -6.76 4.96 0.62
C LEU A 103 -7.53 6.00 -0.19
N LEU A 104 -8.12 5.57 -1.30
CA LEU A 104 -8.98 6.43 -2.11
C LEU A 104 -10.45 6.27 -1.72
N PRO A 105 -11.24 7.36 -1.79
CA PRO A 105 -12.65 7.32 -1.47
C PRO A 105 -13.44 6.55 -2.53
N ARG A 106 -14.37 5.70 -2.08
CA ARG A 106 -15.34 5.00 -2.93
C ARG A 106 -16.36 5.96 -3.53
N THR A 107 -16.78 6.96 -2.75
CA THR A 107 -17.75 7.98 -3.14
C THR A 107 -17.35 9.33 -2.57
N ALA A 108 -17.95 10.41 -3.06
CA ALA A 108 -17.71 11.77 -2.54
C ALA A 108 -18.09 11.96 -1.06
N SER A 109 -18.82 11.01 -0.45
CA SER A 109 -19.25 11.07 0.96
C SER A 109 -18.25 10.48 1.95
N ALA A 110 -17.04 10.12 1.50
CA ALA A 110 -16.02 9.55 2.38
C ALA A 110 -15.60 10.52 3.50
N PRO A 111 -15.24 10.00 4.69
CA PRO A 111 -14.83 10.82 5.81
C PRO A 111 -13.53 11.59 5.49
N PRO A 112 -13.35 12.79 6.07
CA PRO A 112 -12.11 13.52 5.93
C PRO A 112 -10.94 12.72 6.51
N GLY A 113 -9.76 12.87 5.92
CA GLY A 113 -8.56 12.18 6.37
C GLY A 113 -8.40 10.74 5.86
N LEU A 114 -9.36 10.18 5.10
CA LEU A 114 -9.19 8.85 4.51
C LEU A 114 -7.88 8.72 3.70
N GLY A 115 -7.59 9.74 2.89
CA GLY A 115 -6.35 9.81 2.09
C GLY A 115 -5.06 10.00 2.90
N ARG A 116 -5.12 10.09 4.23
CA ARG A 116 -3.94 10.10 5.12
C ARG A 116 -3.56 8.70 5.59
N ILE A 117 -4.35 7.69 5.26
CA ILE A 117 -4.07 6.29 5.58
C ILE A 117 -3.42 5.65 4.37
N HIS A 118 -2.18 5.18 4.53
CA HIS A 118 -1.42 4.53 3.47
C HIS A 118 -1.24 3.03 3.75
N LEU A 119 -1.59 2.18 2.79
CA LEU A 119 -1.50 0.73 2.91
C LEU A 119 -0.22 0.20 2.25
N PHE A 120 0.88 0.18 3.00
CA PHE A 120 2.13 -0.41 2.57
C PHE A 120 2.24 -1.87 3.03
N ASN A 121 1.42 -2.74 2.44
CA ASN A 121 1.35 -4.18 2.75
C ASN A 121 0.80 -4.97 1.54
N HIS A 122 0.49 -6.26 1.74
CA HIS A 122 -0.05 -7.13 0.68
C HIS A 122 -1.36 -6.62 0.03
N GLY A 123 -2.15 -5.81 0.75
CA GLY A 123 -3.35 -5.17 0.20
C GLY A 123 -3.07 -4.24 -0.98
N ALA A 124 -1.82 -3.76 -1.15
CA ALA A 124 -1.42 -2.93 -2.27
C ALA A 124 -1.10 -3.70 -3.56
N LEU A 125 -1.07 -5.03 -3.52
CA LEU A 125 -0.60 -5.86 -4.65
C LEU A 125 -1.31 -5.54 -5.97
N ALA A 126 -2.63 -5.35 -5.94
CA ALA A 126 -3.40 -5.10 -7.15
C ALA A 126 -3.12 -3.72 -7.77
N SER A 127 -2.80 -2.71 -6.95
CA SER A 127 -2.50 -1.35 -7.42
C SER A 127 -1.03 -1.13 -7.76
N HIS A 128 -0.11 -1.78 -7.05
CA HIS A 128 1.32 -1.48 -7.14
C HIS A 128 2.20 -2.67 -7.50
N GLY A 129 1.63 -3.86 -7.69
CA GLY A 129 2.40 -5.09 -7.78
C GLY A 129 3.07 -5.45 -6.46
N PRO A 130 4.09 -6.33 -6.48
CA PRO A 130 4.64 -6.93 -5.26
C PRO A 130 5.54 -6.00 -4.43
N ILE A 131 5.71 -4.73 -4.83
CA ILE A 131 6.68 -3.79 -4.22
C ILE A 131 6.39 -3.44 -2.75
N ALA A 132 5.19 -3.75 -2.25
CA ALA A 132 4.76 -3.55 -0.87
C ALA A 132 4.41 -4.87 -0.16
N SER A 133 4.70 -6.03 -0.78
CA SER A 133 4.27 -7.35 -0.30
C SER A 133 5.38 -8.21 0.28
N ASP A 134 6.64 -7.96 -0.08
CA ASP A 134 7.79 -8.76 0.36
C ASP A 134 9.09 -7.92 0.33
N ILE A 135 10.19 -8.47 0.84
CA ILE A 135 11.51 -7.84 0.89
C ILE A 135 11.98 -7.33 -0.48
N PRO A 136 11.81 -8.08 -1.61
CA PRO A 136 12.19 -7.56 -2.91
C PRO A 136 11.34 -6.34 -3.30
N GLY A 137 12.00 -5.19 -3.49
CA GLY A 137 11.34 -3.95 -3.92
C GLY A 137 10.77 -3.10 -2.78
N VAL A 138 10.89 -3.55 -1.52
CA VAL A 138 10.43 -2.78 -0.35
C VAL A 138 11.10 -1.42 -0.27
N ASN A 139 12.38 -1.31 -0.66
CA ASN A 139 13.11 -0.04 -0.70
C ASN A 139 12.51 0.94 -1.73
N VAL A 140 12.12 0.44 -2.89
CA VAL A 140 11.47 1.27 -3.94
C VAL A 140 10.09 1.72 -3.48
N GLY A 141 9.31 0.80 -2.92
CA GLY A 141 7.99 1.09 -2.37
C GLY A 141 8.04 2.09 -1.20
N ALA A 142 8.98 1.90 -0.27
CA ALA A 142 9.17 2.77 0.88
C ALA A 142 9.60 4.20 0.49
N ASN A 143 10.48 4.35 -0.50
CA ASN A 143 10.85 5.67 -1.02
C ASN A 143 9.64 6.39 -1.62
N ARG A 144 8.86 5.69 -2.46
CA ARG A 144 7.61 6.27 -3.03
C ARG A 144 6.61 6.69 -1.95
N LEU A 145 6.45 5.88 -0.93
CA LEU A 145 5.59 6.18 0.20
C LEU A 145 6.08 7.43 0.94
N ALA A 146 7.38 7.50 1.25
CA ALA A 146 7.99 8.64 1.93
C ALA A 146 7.87 9.93 1.11
N ASP A 147 8.11 9.86 -0.20
CA ASP A 147 7.96 11.00 -1.11
C ASP A 147 6.52 11.51 -1.14
N ALA A 148 5.53 10.61 -1.24
CA ALA A 148 4.13 10.97 -1.25
C ALA A 148 3.67 11.60 0.08
N ILE A 149 4.06 11.04 1.22
CA ILE A 149 3.75 11.60 2.54
C ILE A 149 4.40 12.98 2.71
N THR A 150 5.67 13.12 2.33
CA THR A 150 6.41 14.39 2.44
C THR A 150 5.78 15.47 1.57
N ALA A 151 5.41 15.13 0.34
CA ALA A 151 4.71 16.05 -0.56
C ALA A 151 3.35 16.48 0.01
N ALA A 152 2.57 15.54 0.55
CA ALA A 152 1.27 15.85 1.16
C ALA A 152 1.40 16.78 2.38
N LEU A 153 2.37 16.51 3.26
CA LEU A 153 2.65 17.37 4.42
C LEU A 153 3.13 18.76 3.99
N PHE A 154 3.99 18.85 2.97
CA PHE A 154 4.44 20.13 2.45
C PHE A 154 3.27 20.97 1.87
N VAL A 155 2.34 20.33 1.17
CA VAL A 155 1.14 21.01 0.65
C VAL A 155 0.23 21.49 1.77
N ASP A 156 0.02 20.67 2.81
CA ASP A 156 -0.74 21.05 4.01
C ASP A 156 -0.11 22.29 4.70
N ASP A 157 1.22 22.33 4.80
CA ASP A 157 1.97 23.38 5.49
C ASP A 157 2.27 24.60 4.61
N PHE A 158 1.99 24.53 3.30
CA PHE A 158 2.35 25.58 2.33
C PHE A 158 1.90 26.99 2.74
N PRO A 159 0.68 27.22 3.28
CA PRO A 159 0.26 28.56 3.73
C PRO A 159 1.18 29.13 4.82
N ALA A 160 1.61 28.32 5.78
CA ALA A 160 2.50 28.74 6.85
C ALA A 160 3.92 29.02 6.31
N GLN A 161 4.43 28.15 5.44
CA GLN A 161 5.73 28.33 4.80
C GLN A 161 5.77 29.59 3.93
N ARG A 162 4.70 29.84 3.16
CA ARG A 162 4.55 31.06 2.36
C ARG A 162 4.55 32.31 3.25
N ALA A 163 3.78 32.32 4.34
CA ALA A 163 3.75 33.46 5.24
C ALA A 163 5.12 33.75 5.87
N ALA A 164 5.86 32.71 6.26
CA ALA A 164 7.21 32.85 6.78
C ALA A 164 8.17 33.43 5.73
N LEU A 165 8.07 32.98 4.47
CA LEU A 165 8.87 33.50 3.36
C LEU A 165 8.52 34.96 3.03
N GLU A 166 7.24 35.33 3.04
CA GLU A 166 6.79 36.70 2.79
C GLU A 166 7.20 37.66 3.93
N ALA A 167 7.29 37.15 5.16
CA ALA A 167 7.77 37.92 6.31
C ALA A 167 9.30 37.98 6.43
N PHE A 168 10.04 37.21 5.63
CA PHE A 168 11.50 37.17 5.68
C PHE A 168 12.09 38.52 5.27
N ALA A 169 12.75 39.19 6.21
CA ALA A 169 13.31 40.54 6.05
C ALA A 169 14.72 40.65 6.64
N GLU A 170 15.49 39.55 6.62
CA GLU A 170 16.90 39.59 7.03
C GLU A 170 17.69 40.42 6.01
N PRO A 171 18.43 41.46 6.42
CA PRO A 171 19.11 42.32 5.46
C PRO A 171 20.37 41.63 4.91
N GLU A 172 20.32 41.25 3.63
CA GLU A 172 21.45 40.66 2.92
C GLU A 172 22.56 41.69 2.64
N LEU A 173 23.83 41.26 2.67
CA LEU A 173 25.01 42.03 2.20
C LEU A 173 25.36 43.31 3.01
N GLN A 174 24.85 43.49 4.23
CA GLN A 174 25.04 44.67 5.10
C GLN A 174 26.46 45.22 5.18
N THR A 175 27.49 44.36 5.18
CA THR A 175 28.89 44.76 5.32
C THR A 175 29.60 44.96 3.98
N THR A 176 28.88 44.95 2.86
CA THR A 176 29.45 45.06 1.52
C THR A 176 28.98 46.34 0.81
N PRO A 177 29.70 46.82 -0.21
CA PRO A 177 29.25 47.93 -1.05
C PRO A 177 27.94 47.66 -1.82
N PHE A 178 27.44 46.43 -1.82
CA PHE A 178 26.22 46.03 -2.53
C PHE A 178 24.97 46.03 -1.63
N PHE A 179 25.09 46.49 -0.38
CA PHE A 179 23.94 46.59 0.53
C PHE A 179 22.88 47.55 -0.02
N ALA A 180 21.65 47.05 -0.17
CA ALA A 180 20.50 47.84 -0.60
C ALA A 180 19.36 47.72 0.42
N PRO A 181 19.15 48.71 1.30
CA PRO A 181 18.05 48.66 2.27
C PRO A 181 16.69 48.71 1.55
N GLY A 182 15.79 47.76 1.87
CA GLY A 182 14.42 47.73 1.36
C GLY A 182 14.12 46.74 0.21
N GLY A 183 15.11 46.00 -0.28
CA GLY A 183 14.92 44.96 -1.30
C GLY A 183 14.31 45.45 -2.62
N VAL A 184 14.00 44.52 -3.53
CA VAL A 184 13.64 44.70 -4.96
C VAL A 184 12.48 45.69 -5.23
N ALA A 185 11.73 46.12 -4.21
CA ALA A 185 10.70 47.16 -4.35
C ALA A 185 11.28 48.53 -4.79
N ALA A 186 12.52 48.85 -4.41
CA ALA A 186 13.17 50.10 -4.82
C ALA A 186 13.68 50.09 -6.27
N ALA A 187 13.86 48.91 -6.89
CA ALA A 187 14.40 48.76 -8.24
C ALA A 187 13.34 48.85 -9.36
N ARG A 188 12.04 48.98 -9.02
CA ARG A 188 10.94 49.14 -9.99
C ARG A 188 10.49 50.59 -10.17
N GLN A 189 11.41 51.56 -10.12
CA GLN A 189 11.07 52.89 -10.63
C GLN A 189 11.17 52.86 -12.17
N PRO A 190 10.10 53.19 -12.92
CA PRO A 190 10.17 53.28 -14.37
C PRO A 190 11.08 54.45 -14.76
N GLU A 191 11.99 54.23 -15.70
CA GLU A 191 12.71 55.31 -16.37
C GLU A 191 11.68 56.27 -16.99
N GLU A 192 11.59 57.49 -16.45
CA GLU A 192 10.89 58.59 -17.11
C GLU A 192 11.60 58.89 -18.42
N THR A 193 10.92 58.57 -19.53
CA THR A 193 11.20 59.08 -20.87
C THR A 193 11.33 60.59 -20.83
N GLN A 194 12.54 61.11 -21.00
CA GLN A 194 12.77 62.52 -21.31
C GLN A 194 12.76 62.70 -22.83
N ALA A 195 11.84 63.56 -23.28
CA ALA A 195 11.52 63.89 -24.66
C ALA A 195 12.63 64.68 -25.37
#